data_AF-A0A661XCY7-F1
#
_entry.id   AF-A0A661XCY7-F1
#
_cell.length_a   1.000
_cell.length_b   1.000
_cell.length_c   1.000
_cell.angle_alpha   90.00
_cell.angle_beta   90.00
_cell.angle_gamma   90.00
#
_symmetry.space_group_name_H-M   'P 1'
#
loop_
_entity.id
_entity.type
_entity.pdbx_description
1 polymer ?
#
loop_
_entity_poly.entity_id
_entity_poly.type
_entity_poly.pdbx_seq_one_letter_code
_entity_poly.pdbx_strand_id
1 'polypeptide(L)'
;MEFSVLENKIREYYKGDIEIVKKAYDFSKKAHSGSKRKQGVPFFVHPFNVALLLSSWKLDTASISGGLLHDVIEEREDLKEDLKREFPEEIVRIVEGVTNIKELENEPRILRKMENLRKMILATSKDIRVIFVKFADILDNLKTLEYIGEERGRRFAEEVLQIYAPLAHRFGLSYAKGEMEDLAFRFLNEEEYNRIKSFVDSSLPEANKVLNKIEEDLKRILEENGIKARVKGRVKRIYSIYRKIKSQGRDFDEIYDIIGVRIITENVKDCYAALGVLHSKFQYLKEHYFDYIMMPKMNMYQSIHTKIVYDGGIVEVQIRTEEMDRRAEFGIASHWRYKEGGKERENFEWLELLYEWLNDEITPEEFFKNLKIDLYYDEVFVFTPKGEVKVLPKGSTPLDFAYRVHTDIGNHARLCKVNGKVVGFDYELKTGDKVEIITSKNSRPSPDWLKFVKTPQARYKIKRFLREKSEI
;
A
#
# COMPACT_ATOMS: atom_id res chain seq x y z
N MET A 1 -28.11 -13.28 -1.15
CA MET A 1 -27.01 -12.76 -2.00
C MET A 1 -27.46 -12.78 -3.43
N GLU A 2 -28.19 -11.74 -3.82
CA GLU A 2 -28.71 -11.59 -5.16
C GLU A 2 -27.70 -10.86 -6.04
N PHE A 3 -27.61 -11.25 -7.31
CA PHE A 3 -26.74 -10.57 -8.28
C PHE A 3 -27.08 -9.08 -8.42
N SER A 4 -28.34 -8.70 -8.24
CA SER A 4 -28.84 -7.32 -8.26
C SER A 4 -28.04 -6.37 -7.35
N VAL A 5 -27.57 -6.84 -6.19
CA VAL A 5 -26.76 -6.03 -5.27
C VAL A 5 -25.39 -5.71 -5.88
N LEU A 6 -24.74 -6.71 -6.49
CA LEU A 6 -23.45 -6.54 -7.15
C LEU A 6 -23.61 -5.69 -8.41
N GLU A 7 -24.65 -5.95 -9.21
CA GLU A 7 -24.98 -5.17 -10.40
C GLU A 7 -25.19 -3.69 -10.05
N ASN A 8 -26.04 -3.37 -9.07
CA ASN A 8 -26.28 -2.00 -8.65
C ASN A 8 -24.97 -1.30 -8.27
N LYS A 9 -24.08 -1.99 -7.56
CA LYS A 9 -22.77 -1.44 -7.17
C LYS A 9 -21.87 -1.14 -8.36
N ILE A 10 -21.85 -2.03 -9.36
CA ILE A 10 -21.07 -1.84 -10.59
C ILE A 10 -21.63 -0.67 -11.39
N ARG A 11 -22.96 -0.55 -11.48
CA ARG A 11 -23.65 0.50 -12.23
C ARG A 11 -23.44 1.91 -11.65
N GLU A 12 -23.06 2.05 -10.38
CA GLU A 12 -22.66 3.34 -9.78
C GLU A 12 -21.48 3.98 -10.53
N TYR A 13 -20.63 3.19 -11.17
CA TYR A 13 -19.43 3.68 -11.83
C TYR A 13 -19.28 3.22 -13.29
N TYR A 14 -19.83 2.07 -13.69
CA TYR A 14 -19.63 1.45 -15.01
C TYR A 14 -20.93 1.30 -15.80
N LYS A 15 -20.92 1.82 -17.03
CA LYS A 15 -22.09 1.83 -17.95
C LYS A 15 -22.01 0.79 -19.07
N GLY A 16 -20.91 0.05 -19.18
CA GLY A 16 -20.71 -0.95 -20.23
C GLY A 16 -21.41 -2.28 -19.94
N ASP A 17 -20.98 -3.32 -20.65
CA ASP A 17 -21.52 -4.66 -20.52
C ASP A 17 -21.00 -5.39 -19.27
N ILE A 18 -21.91 -6.01 -18.53
CA ILE A 18 -21.63 -6.77 -17.31
C ILE A 18 -22.04 -8.25 -17.43
N GLU A 19 -22.41 -8.73 -18.63
CA GLU A 19 -22.80 -10.11 -18.85
C GLU A 19 -21.72 -11.10 -18.39
N ILE A 20 -20.44 -10.76 -18.61
CA ILE A 20 -19.33 -11.61 -18.15
C ILE A 20 -19.30 -11.78 -16.63
N VAL A 21 -19.68 -10.73 -15.88
CA VAL A 21 -19.77 -10.77 -14.41
C VAL A 21 -20.95 -11.63 -13.97
N LYS A 22 -22.08 -11.52 -14.67
CA LYS A 22 -23.25 -12.38 -14.43
C LYS A 22 -22.94 -13.85 -14.69
N LYS A 23 -22.26 -14.15 -15.79
CA LYS A 23 -21.77 -15.49 -16.11
C LYS A 23 -20.84 -16.03 -15.02
N ALA A 24 -19.89 -15.22 -14.56
CA ALA A 24 -18.98 -15.59 -13.47
C ALA A 24 -19.74 -15.85 -12.15
N TYR A 25 -20.76 -15.04 -11.85
CA TYR A 25 -21.63 -15.22 -10.68
C TYR A 25 -22.35 -16.56 -10.74
N ASP A 26 -22.99 -16.88 -11.86
CA ASP A 26 -23.75 -18.12 -12.03
C ASP A 26 -22.82 -19.35 -12.00
N PHE A 27 -21.66 -19.26 -12.66
CA PHE A 27 -20.64 -20.32 -12.65
C PHE A 27 -20.13 -20.60 -11.24
N SER A 28 -19.72 -19.56 -10.51
CA SER A 28 -19.22 -19.67 -9.13
C SER A 28 -20.28 -20.23 -8.18
N LYS A 29 -21.53 -19.74 -8.30
CA LYS A 29 -22.65 -20.23 -7.50
C LYS A 29 -22.94 -21.72 -7.74
N LYS A 30 -22.84 -22.17 -8.99
CA LYS A 30 -22.98 -23.59 -9.37
C LYS A 30 -21.81 -24.43 -8.86
N ALA A 31 -20.57 -23.97 -9.04
CA ALA A 31 -19.36 -24.66 -8.62
C ALA A 31 -19.32 -24.92 -7.10
N HIS A 32 -19.85 -23.97 -6.32
CA HIS A 32 -19.91 -24.05 -4.86
C HIS A 32 -21.27 -24.54 -4.32
N SER A 33 -22.17 -25.03 -5.18
CA SER A 33 -23.45 -25.57 -4.75
C SER A 33 -23.26 -26.84 -3.89
N GLY A 34 -23.93 -26.91 -2.74
CA GLY A 34 -23.81 -28.02 -1.79
C GLY A 34 -22.64 -27.92 -0.80
N SER A 35 -21.66 -27.04 -1.02
CA SER A 35 -20.52 -26.82 -0.13
C SER A 35 -20.81 -25.74 0.93
N LYS A 36 -20.51 -26.05 2.21
CA LYS A 36 -20.60 -25.10 3.34
C LYS A 36 -19.21 -24.80 3.89
N ARG A 37 -18.96 -23.54 4.28
CA ARG A 37 -17.76 -23.17 5.04
C ARG A 37 -17.83 -23.73 6.46
N LYS A 38 -16.70 -23.69 7.20
CA LYS A 38 -16.62 -24.11 8.62
C LYS A 38 -17.65 -23.43 9.54
N GLN A 39 -18.15 -22.26 9.15
CA GLN A 39 -19.20 -21.49 9.82
C GLN A 39 -20.63 -22.00 9.56
N GLY A 40 -20.82 -22.96 8.65
CA GLY A 40 -22.14 -23.42 8.20
C GLY A 40 -22.79 -22.57 7.10
N VAL A 41 -22.16 -21.47 6.67
CA VAL A 41 -22.66 -20.56 5.62
C VAL A 41 -22.25 -21.09 4.22
N PRO A 42 -23.07 -20.92 3.16
CA PRO A 42 -22.70 -21.35 1.81
C PRO A 42 -21.36 -20.80 1.35
N PHE A 43 -20.54 -21.64 0.70
CA PHE A 43 -19.19 -21.27 0.30
C PHE A 43 -19.17 -20.06 -0.67
N PHE A 44 -20.18 -19.94 -1.53
CA PHE A 44 -20.38 -18.84 -2.45
C PHE A 44 -20.42 -17.43 -1.80
N VAL A 45 -20.65 -17.33 -0.48
CA VAL A 45 -20.67 -16.03 0.21
C VAL A 45 -19.37 -15.27 0.05
N HIS A 46 -18.26 -15.98 0.17
CA HIS A 46 -16.96 -15.35 0.13
C HIS A 46 -16.60 -14.81 -1.25
N PRO A 47 -16.66 -15.59 -2.35
CA PRO A 47 -16.44 -15.04 -3.68
C PRO A 47 -17.38 -13.86 -4.01
N PHE A 48 -18.62 -13.90 -3.53
CA PHE A 48 -19.55 -12.77 -3.69
C PHE A 48 -19.10 -11.52 -2.92
N ASN A 49 -18.65 -11.65 -1.67
CA ASN A 49 -18.11 -10.53 -0.89
C ASN A 49 -16.81 -9.98 -1.49
N VAL A 50 -15.93 -10.85 -1.99
CA VAL A 50 -14.71 -10.45 -2.72
C VAL A 50 -15.08 -9.61 -3.93
N ALA A 51 -16.07 -10.03 -4.73
CA ALA A 51 -16.57 -9.26 -5.86
C ALA A 51 -17.15 -7.89 -5.46
N LEU A 52 -17.86 -7.81 -4.33
CA LEU A 52 -18.37 -6.54 -3.79
C LEU A 52 -17.25 -5.59 -3.34
N LEU A 53 -16.18 -6.13 -2.74
CA LEU A 53 -15.01 -5.34 -2.36
C LEU A 53 -14.30 -4.77 -3.59
N LEU A 54 -14.04 -5.61 -4.60
CA LEU A 54 -13.44 -5.19 -5.87
C LEU A 54 -14.30 -4.14 -6.59
N SER A 55 -15.63 -4.31 -6.55
CA SER A 55 -16.57 -3.32 -7.09
C SER A 55 -16.55 -2.01 -6.30
N SER A 56 -16.38 -2.06 -4.98
CA SER A 56 -16.25 -0.86 -4.14
C SER A 56 -14.94 -0.11 -4.40
N TRP A 57 -13.90 -0.81 -4.87
CA TRP A 57 -12.66 -0.23 -5.37
C TRP A 57 -12.75 0.22 -6.84
N LYS A 58 -13.94 0.08 -7.46
CA LYS A 58 -14.27 0.51 -8.83
C LYS A 58 -13.42 -0.14 -9.92
N LEU A 59 -13.04 -1.41 -9.71
CA LEU A 59 -12.27 -2.18 -10.68
C LEU A 59 -13.10 -2.60 -11.90
N ASP A 60 -12.41 -3.10 -12.94
CA ASP A 60 -13.01 -3.58 -14.18
C ASP A 60 -13.78 -4.89 -14.01
N THR A 61 -14.64 -5.20 -14.99
CA THR A 61 -15.48 -6.41 -14.99
C THR A 61 -14.64 -7.70 -14.96
N ALA A 62 -13.45 -7.69 -15.55
CA ALA A 62 -12.51 -8.82 -15.49
C ALA A 62 -12.01 -9.07 -14.06
N SER A 63 -11.60 -8.05 -13.30
CA SER A 63 -11.20 -8.21 -11.89
C SER A 63 -12.34 -8.75 -11.04
N ILE A 64 -13.55 -8.21 -11.21
CA ILE A 64 -14.73 -8.62 -10.44
C ILE A 64 -15.09 -10.08 -10.76
N SER A 65 -15.02 -10.47 -12.03
CA SER A 65 -15.22 -11.86 -12.46
C SER A 65 -14.15 -12.78 -11.89
N GLY A 66 -12.89 -12.35 -11.90
CA GLY A 66 -11.79 -13.07 -11.24
C GLY A 66 -12.04 -13.27 -9.75
N GLY A 67 -12.54 -12.25 -9.04
CA GLY A 67 -12.94 -12.36 -7.64
C GLY A 67 -14.10 -13.33 -7.38
N LEU A 68 -15.08 -13.43 -8.29
CA LEU A 68 -16.13 -14.44 -8.20
C LEU A 68 -15.60 -15.87 -8.41
N LEU A 69 -14.53 -16.02 -9.19
CA LEU A 69 -14.01 -17.31 -9.64
C LEU A 69 -12.74 -17.77 -8.89
N HIS A 70 -12.15 -16.92 -8.04
CA HIS A 70 -10.80 -17.14 -7.51
C HIS A 70 -10.60 -18.46 -6.75
N ASP A 71 -11.60 -18.89 -5.97
CA ASP A 71 -11.57 -20.14 -5.20
C ASP A 71 -12.07 -21.37 -5.99
N VAL A 72 -12.59 -21.18 -7.21
CA VAL A 72 -13.19 -22.27 -7.98
C VAL A 72 -12.15 -23.35 -8.29
N ILE A 73 -10.96 -22.96 -8.74
CA ILE A 73 -9.90 -23.92 -9.09
C ILE A 73 -9.31 -24.56 -7.83
N GLU A 74 -9.23 -23.82 -6.71
CA GLU A 74 -8.75 -24.36 -5.44
C GLU A 74 -9.66 -25.46 -4.91
N GLU A 75 -10.98 -25.29 -5.02
CA GLU A 75 -11.96 -26.26 -4.51
C GLU A 75 -12.31 -27.36 -5.54
N ARG A 76 -12.24 -27.04 -6.84
CA ARG A 76 -12.72 -27.87 -7.94
C ARG A 76 -11.73 -27.82 -9.11
N GLU A 77 -10.63 -28.55 -8.95
CA GLU A 77 -9.58 -28.65 -9.96
C GLU A 77 -10.10 -29.25 -11.29
N ASP A 78 -11.13 -30.09 -11.22
CA ASP A 78 -11.81 -30.66 -12.39
C ASP A 78 -12.48 -29.60 -13.29
N LEU A 79 -12.77 -28.41 -12.76
CA LEU A 79 -13.39 -27.32 -13.52
C LEU A 79 -12.39 -26.39 -14.21
N LYS A 80 -11.08 -26.66 -14.11
CA LYS A 80 -10.04 -25.79 -14.68
C LYS A 80 -10.15 -25.62 -16.20
N GLU A 81 -10.37 -26.72 -16.93
CA GLU A 81 -10.50 -26.68 -18.39
C GLU A 81 -11.85 -26.08 -18.84
N ASP A 82 -12.90 -26.26 -18.04
CA ASP A 82 -14.18 -25.59 -18.28
C ASP A 82 -14.06 -24.08 -18.11
N LEU A 83 -13.33 -23.63 -17.08
CA LEU A 83 -13.07 -22.20 -16.84
C LEU A 83 -12.31 -21.57 -18.02
N LYS A 84 -11.29 -22.25 -18.57
CA LYS A 84 -10.55 -21.80 -19.78
C LYS A 84 -11.43 -21.72 -21.03
N ARG A 85 -12.39 -22.63 -21.18
CA ARG A 85 -13.30 -22.66 -22.32
C ARG A 85 -14.37 -21.58 -22.22
N GLU A 86 -14.83 -21.29 -21.01
CA GLU A 86 -15.97 -20.40 -20.78
C GLU A 86 -15.62 -18.94 -20.59
N PHE A 87 -14.40 -18.62 -20.15
CA PHE A 87 -13.98 -17.25 -19.82
C PHE A 87 -12.80 -16.78 -20.67
N PRO A 88 -12.74 -15.48 -20.99
CA PRO A 88 -11.58 -14.86 -21.63
C PRO A 88 -10.28 -15.15 -20.87
N GLU A 89 -9.20 -15.34 -21.63
CA GLU A 89 -7.84 -15.63 -21.12
C GLU A 89 -7.35 -14.62 -20.06
N GLU A 90 -7.80 -13.38 -20.09
CA GLU A 90 -7.48 -12.43 -19.02
C GLU A 90 -8.09 -12.77 -17.65
N ILE A 91 -9.33 -13.26 -17.60
CA ILE A 91 -9.99 -13.66 -16.35
C ILE A 91 -9.34 -14.94 -15.83
N VAL A 92 -9.05 -15.89 -16.72
CA VAL A 92 -8.34 -17.13 -16.38
C VAL A 92 -7.00 -16.83 -15.71
N ARG A 93 -6.20 -15.94 -16.31
CA ARG A 93 -4.89 -15.56 -15.75
C ARG A 93 -5.00 -14.89 -14.38
N ILE A 94 -6.03 -14.10 -14.14
CA ILE A 94 -6.28 -13.51 -12.81
C ILE A 94 -6.56 -14.62 -11.79
N VAL A 95 -7.45 -15.56 -12.11
CA VAL A 95 -7.83 -16.68 -11.23
C VAL A 95 -6.62 -17.57 -10.93
N GLU A 96 -5.88 -18.00 -11.95
CA GLU A 96 -4.67 -18.81 -11.78
C GLU A 96 -3.58 -18.08 -10.99
N GLY A 97 -3.49 -16.75 -11.13
CA GLY A 97 -2.51 -15.93 -10.42
C GLY A 97 -2.74 -15.82 -8.90
N VAL A 98 -3.99 -15.98 -8.46
CA VAL A 98 -4.36 -15.94 -7.02
C VAL A 98 -4.53 -17.32 -6.38
N THR A 99 -4.63 -18.37 -7.20
CA THR A 99 -4.72 -19.77 -6.76
C THR A 99 -3.41 -20.20 -6.10
N ASN A 100 -3.49 -20.78 -4.91
CA ASN A 100 -2.36 -21.35 -4.18
C ASN A 100 -1.87 -22.66 -4.81
N ILE A 101 -0.56 -22.92 -4.69
CA ILE A 101 0.06 -24.15 -5.20
C ILE A 101 -0.28 -25.30 -4.22
N LYS A 102 -0.89 -26.38 -4.73
CA LYS A 102 -1.19 -27.59 -3.94
C LYS A 102 -0.01 -28.54 -3.89
N GLU A 103 0.82 -28.56 -4.92
CA GLU A 103 1.96 -29.45 -5.13
C GLU A 103 3.07 -29.31 -4.08
N LEU A 104 3.05 -28.23 -3.28
CA LEU A 104 4.01 -27.97 -2.20
C LEU A 104 3.52 -28.45 -0.82
N GLU A 105 2.48 -29.28 -0.75
CA GLU A 105 1.94 -29.80 0.52
C GLU A 105 2.96 -30.58 1.36
N ASN A 106 3.97 -31.16 0.71
CA ASN A 106 5.06 -31.89 1.36
C ASN A 106 6.21 -31.00 1.86
N GLU A 107 6.24 -29.72 1.47
CA GLU A 107 7.29 -28.78 1.88
C GLU A 107 7.00 -28.20 3.28
N PRO A 108 8.04 -27.79 4.03
CA PRO A 108 7.85 -26.95 5.21
C PRO A 108 6.93 -25.78 4.91
N ARG A 109 5.92 -25.58 5.75
CA ARG A 109 4.87 -24.58 5.54
C ARG A 109 5.39 -23.16 5.27
N ILE A 110 6.54 -22.81 5.84
CA ILE A 110 7.22 -21.53 5.61
C ILE A 110 7.67 -21.41 4.16
N LEU A 111 8.29 -22.45 3.59
CA LEU A 111 8.75 -22.48 2.20
C LEU A 111 7.58 -22.42 1.22
N ARG A 112 6.54 -23.23 1.45
CA ARG A 112 5.30 -23.19 0.63
C ARG A 112 4.71 -21.77 0.59
N LYS A 113 4.69 -21.08 1.72
CA LYS A 113 4.15 -19.72 1.82
C LYS A 113 5.01 -18.70 1.08
N MET A 114 6.32 -18.81 1.18
CA MET A 114 7.24 -17.94 0.43
C MET A 114 7.08 -18.13 -1.07
N GLU A 115 6.91 -19.38 -1.52
CA GLU A 115 6.72 -19.70 -2.93
C GLU A 115 5.34 -19.24 -3.45
N ASN A 116 4.27 -19.41 -2.67
CA ASN A 116 2.95 -18.84 -3.02
C ASN A 116 3.03 -17.32 -3.17
N LEU A 117 3.71 -16.63 -2.25
CA LEU A 117 3.90 -15.18 -2.33
C LEU A 117 4.75 -14.79 -3.54
N ARG A 118 5.82 -15.54 -3.82
CA ARG A 118 6.69 -15.38 -4.99
C ARG A 118 5.87 -15.45 -6.29
N LYS A 119 5.06 -16.50 -6.46
CA LYS A 119 4.22 -16.70 -7.65
C LYS A 119 3.13 -15.64 -7.77
N MET A 120 2.48 -15.26 -6.66
CA MET A 120 1.48 -14.20 -6.65
C MET A 120 2.09 -12.87 -7.10
N ILE A 121 3.30 -12.51 -6.65
CA ILE A 121 4.01 -11.29 -7.10
C ILE A 121 4.39 -11.40 -8.58
N LEU A 122 4.85 -12.57 -9.04
CA LEU A 122 5.15 -12.80 -10.45
C LEU A 122 3.90 -12.63 -11.33
N ALA A 123 2.77 -13.18 -10.91
CA ALA A 123 1.50 -13.00 -11.60
C ALA A 123 1.07 -11.53 -11.59
N THR A 124 1.24 -10.84 -10.45
CA THR A 124 0.97 -9.39 -10.30
C THR A 124 1.83 -8.54 -11.24
N SER A 125 3.09 -8.90 -11.48
CA SER A 125 3.97 -8.19 -12.41
C SER A 125 3.49 -8.26 -13.87
N LYS A 126 2.77 -9.33 -14.22
CA LYS A 126 2.16 -9.51 -15.53
C LYS A 126 0.79 -8.85 -15.61
N ASP A 127 0.01 -8.96 -14.54
CA ASP A 127 -1.32 -8.39 -14.40
C ASP A 127 -1.58 -7.94 -12.96
N ILE A 128 -1.61 -6.62 -12.74
CA ILE A 128 -1.80 -6.02 -11.41
C ILE A 128 -3.16 -6.39 -10.79
N ARG A 129 -4.16 -6.80 -11.58
CA ARG A 129 -5.49 -7.18 -11.07
C ARG A 129 -5.42 -8.38 -10.12
N VAL A 130 -4.42 -9.24 -10.27
CA VAL A 130 -4.15 -10.39 -9.39
C VAL A 130 -4.01 -9.94 -7.93
N ILE A 131 -3.22 -8.90 -7.64
CA ILE A 131 -3.03 -8.47 -6.25
C ILE A 131 -4.30 -7.86 -5.66
N PHE A 132 -5.11 -7.18 -6.46
CA PHE A 132 -6.37 -6.62 -5.97
C PHE A 132 -7.34 -7.73 -5.58
N VAL A 133 -7.48 -8.75 -6.42
CA VAL A 133 -8.27 -9.94 -6.06
C VAL A 133 -7.74 -10.55 -4.77
N LYS A 134 -6.42 -10.69 -4.63
CA LYS A 134 -5.82 -11.26 -3.41
C LYS A 134 -6.08 -10.42 -2.16
N PHE A 135 -5.98 -9.10 -2.25
CA PHE A 135 -6.28 -8.22 -1.11
C PHE A 135 -7.75 -8.29 -0.70
N ALA A 136 -8.67 -8.39 -1.66
CA ALA A 136 -10.09 -8.55 -1.38
C ALA A 136 -10.39 -9.90 -0.70
N ASP A 137 -9.78 -10.99 -1.18
CA ASP A 137 -9.79 -12.31 -0.55
C ASP A 137 -9.30 -12.26 0.91
N ILE A 138 -8.10 -11.71 1.14
CA ILE A 138 -7.52 -11.56 2.49
C ILE A 138 -8.44 -10.76 3.42
N LEU A 139 -8.99 -9.65 2.93
CA LEU A 139 -9.86 -8.79 3.71
C LEU A 139 -11.14 -9.54 4.15
N ASP A 140 -11.76 -10.30 3.25
CA ASP A 140 -12.95 -11.06 3.59
C ASP A 140 -12.62 -12.23 4.54
N ASN A 141 -11.48 -12.90 4.34
CA ASN A 141 -11.01 -13.94 5.25
C ASN A 141 -10.76 -13.41 6.67
N LEU A 142 -10.20 -12.21 6.82
CA LEU A 142 -10.01 -11.56 8.13
C LEU A 142 -11.32 -11.32 8.88
N LYS A 143 -12.42 -11.03 8.18
CA LYS A 143 -13.74 -10.85 8.81
C LYS A 143 -14.28 -12.14 9.43
N THR A 144 -13.73 -13.28 9.03
CA THR A 144 -14.18 -14.60 9.48
C THR A 144 -13.08 -15.39 10.19
N LEU A 145 -12.07 -14.67 10.69
CA LEU A 145 -10.85 -15.26 11.26
C LEU A 145 -11.11 -16.10 12.51
N GLU A 146 -12.16 -15.78 13.27
CA GLU A 146 -12.56 -16.46 14.50
C GLU A 146 -12.87 -17.96 14.28
N TYR A 147 -13.20 -18.37 13.05
CA TYR A 147 -13.67 -19.72 12.73
C TYR A 147 -12.59 -20.67 12.21
N ILE A 148 -11.36 -20.21 11.98
CA ILE A 148 -10.28 -21.06 11.43
C ILE A 148 -9.38 -21.70 12.51
N GLY A 149 -9.65 -21.40 13.79
CA GLY A 149 -8.93 -21.87 14.97
C GLY A 149 -7.79 -20.95 15.38
N GLU A 150 -7.56 -20.78 16.69
CA GLU A 150 -6.71 -19.74 17.28
C GLU A 150 -5.29 -19.69 16.69
N GLU A 151 -4.58 -20.83 16.67
CA GLU A 151 -3.19 -20.89 16.19
C GLU A 151 -3.07 -20.60 14.68
N ARG A 152 -4.06 -21.02 13.87
CA ARG A 152 -4.10 -20.67 12.43
C ARG A 152 -4.47 -19.19 12.24
N GLY A 153 -5.45 -18.70 13.00
CA GLY A 153 -5.89 -17.31 13.00
C GLY A 153 -4.77 -16.34 13.35
N ARG A 154 -4.03 -16.60 14.45
CA ARG A 154 -2.91 -15.75 14.89
C ARG A 154 -1.85 -15.64 13.81
N ARG A 155 -1.45 -16.77 13.24
CA ARG A 155 -0.43 -16.78 12.17
C ARG A 155 -0.87 -16.00 10.93
N PHE A 156 -2.14 -16.10 10.55
CA PHE A 156 -2.67 -15.34 9.41
C PHE A 156 -2.79 -13.84 9.73
N ALA A 157 -3.24 -13.46 10.92
CA ALA A 157 -3.26 -12.06 11.33
C ALA A 157 -1.85 -11.45 11.41
N GLU A 158 -0.87 -12.18 11.95
CA GLU A 158 0.54 -11.78 11.96
C GLU A 158 1.07 -11.61 10.53
N GLU A 159 0.71 -12.51 9.63
CA GLU A 159 1.05 -12.43 8.20
C GLU A 159 0.45 -11.18 7.54
N VAL A 160 -0.82 -10.89 7.81
CA VAL A 160 -1.50 -9.71 7.29
C VAL A 160 -0.80 -8.44 7.74
N LEU A 161 -0.53 -8.29 9.03
CA LEU A 161 0.21 -7.13 9.53
C LEU A 161 1.62 -7.07 8.96
N GLN A 162 2.25 -8.24 8.75
CA GLN A 162 3.66 -8.27 8.39
C GLN A 162 3.95 -8.13 6.89
N ILE A 163 2.99 -8.45 6.04
CA ILE A 163 3.20 -8.55 4.59
C ILE A 163 2.08 -7.83 3.86
N TYR A 164 0.83 -8.28 4.02
CA TYR A 164 -0.25 -7.88 3.13
C TYR A 164 -0.71 -6.44 3.36
N ALA A 165 -0.79 -5.96 4.61
CA ALA A 165 -1.11 -4.56 4.87
C ALA A 165 0.00 -3.60 4.38
N PRO A 166 1.30 -3.84 4.66
CA PRO A 166 2.38 -3.07 4.03
C PRO A 166 2.38 -3.14 2.50
N LEU A 167 2.08 -4.30 1.90
CA LEU A 167 1.99 -4.45 0.46
C LEU A 167 0.81 -3.66 -0.11
N ALA A 168 -0.37 -3.72 0.50
CA ALA A 168 -1.53 -2.91 0.13
C ALA A 168 -1.21 -1.41 0.20
N HIS A 169 -0.42 -0.99 1.20
CA HIS A 169 0.09 0.37 1.31
C HIS A 169 0.97 0.76 0.11
N ARG A 170 1.84 -0.14 -0.38
CA ARG A 170 2.66 0.08 -1.58
C ARG A 170 1.83 0.25 -2.86
N PHE A 171 0.69 -0.43 -2.95
CA PHE A 171 -0.27 -0.24 -4.04
C PHE A 171 -1.21 0.97 -3.85
N GLY A 172 -1.03 1.74 -2.77
CA GLY A 172 -1.84 2.92 -2.46
C GLY A 172 -3.23 2.62 -1.92
N LEU A 173 -3.54 1.36 -1.57
CA LEU A 173 -4.84 0.94 -1.04
C LEU A 173 -4.95 1.24 0.46
N SER A 174 -4.94 2.52 0.82
CA SER A 174 -4.93 2.95 2.22
C SER A 174 -6.13 2.45 3.02
N TYR A 175 -7.31 2.37 2.38
CA TYR A 175 -8.50 1.83 3.03
C TYR A 175 -8.34 0.33 3.35
N ALA A 176 -7.96 -0.48 2.36
CA ALA A 176 -7.75 -1.92 2.55
C ALA A 176 -6.66 -2.19 3.59
N LYS A 177 -5.55 -1.45 3.55
CA LYS A 177 -4.49 -1.48 4.58
C LYS A 177 -5.08 -1.25 5.97
N GLY A 178 -5.84 -0.16 6.17
CA GLY A 178 -6.37 0.19 7.49
C GLY A 178 -7.34 -0.84 8.05
N GLU A 179 -8.23 -1.38 7.21
CA GLU A 179 -9.14 -2.46 7.57
C GLU A 179 -8.37 -3.76 7.92
N MET A 180 -7.37 -4.13 7.12
CA MET A 180 -6.51 -5.29 7.39
C MET A 180 -5.76 -5.12 8.72
N GLU A 181 -5.22 -3.92 8.97
CA GLU A 181 -4.51 -3.58 10.21
C GLU A 181 -5.42 -3.72 11.44
N ASP A 182 -6.62 -3.12 11.40
CA ASP A 182 -7.55 -3.14 12.54
C ASP A 182 -8.10 -4.56 12.80
N LEU A 183 -8.50 -5.30 11.77
CA LEU A 183 -9.02 -6.67 11.91
C LEU A 183 -7.96 -7.64 12.44
N ALA A 184 -6.75 -7.59 11.88
CA ALA A 184 -5.66 -8.44 12.35
C ALA A 184 -5.23 -8.08 13.77
N PHE A 185 -5.17 -6.77 14.10
CA PHE A 185 -4.83 -6.33 15.45
C PHE A 185 -5.86 -6.78 16.48
N ARG A 186 -7.15 -6.65 16.19
CA ARG A 186 -8.24 -7.13 17.05
C ARG A 186 -8.06 -8.61 17.41
N PHE A 187 -7.71 -9.44 16.43
CA PHE A 187 -7.51 -10.87 16.67
C PHE A 187 -6.23 -11.17 17.46
N LEU A 188 -5.15 -10.42 17.24
CA LEU A 188 -3.85 -10.68 17.87
C LEU A 188 -3.75 -10.18 19.31
N ASN A 189 -4.46 -9.10 19.61
CA ASN A 189 -4.47 -8.48 20.93
C ASN A 189 -5.82 -7.81 21.18
N GLU A 190 -6.81 -8.63 21.53
CA GLU A 190 -8.18 -8.19 21.78
C GLU A 190 -8.27 -7.22 22.96
N GLU A 191 -7.49 -7.45 24.03
CA GLU A 191 -7.46 -6.59 25.21
C GLU A 191 -7.03 -5.16 24.85
N GLU A 192 -5.89 -5.00 24.19
CA GLU A 192 -5.41 -3.67 23.79
C GLU A 192 -6.32 -3.02 22.74
N TYR A 193 -6.86 -3.82 21.80
CA TYR A 193 -7.83 -3.32 20.84
C TYR A 193 -9.06 -2.73 21.55
N ASN A 194 -9.64 -3.46 22.50
CA ASN A 194 -10.82 -3.02 23.25
C ASN A 194 -10.50 -1.86 24.19
N ARG A 195 -9.28 -1.79 24.76
CA ARG A 195 -8.81 -0.65 25.56
C ARG A 195 -8.76 0.63 24.71
N ILE A 196 -8.11 0.58 23.55
CA ILE A 196 -8.03 1.72 22.62
C ILE A 196 -9.42 2.09 22.10
N LYS A 197 -10.22 1.09 21.70
CA LYS A 197 -11.58 1.32 21.21
C LYS A 197 -12.44 2.03 22.26
N SER A 198 -12.40 1.58 23.51
CA SER A 198 -13.16 2.22 24.60
C SER A 198 -12.72 3.66 24.83
N PHE A 199 -11.41 3.94 24.79
CA PHE A 199 -10.89 5.29 24.88
C PHE A 199 -11.35 6.18 23.71
N VAL A 200 -11.31 5.67 22.48
CA VAL A 200 -11.80 6.38 21.29
C VAL A 200 -13.29 6.66 21.46
N ASP A 201 -14.10 5.65 21.76
CA ASP A 201 -15.55 5.75 21.91
C ASP A 201 -15.95 6.75 23.01
N SER A 202 -15.26 6.76 24.16
CA SER A 202 -15.50 7.73 25.23
C SER A 202 -15.09 9.16 24.85
N SER A 203 -14.09 9.30 23.98
CA SER A 203 -13.58 10.60 23.52
C SER A 203 -14.35 11.15 22.31
N LEU A 204 -15.11 10.31 21.58
CA LEU A 204 -15.84 10.70 20.37
C LEU A 204 -16.77 11.91 20.55
N PRO A 205 -17.59 12.02 21.63
CA PRO A 205 -18.47 13.18 21.79
C PRO A 205 -17.71 14.50 21.83
N GLU A 206 -16.61 14.56 22.57
CA GLU A 206 -15.79 15.76 22.68
C GLU A 206 -14.96 15.99 21.41
N ALA A 207 -14.38 14.93 20.84
CA ALA A 207 -13.68 14.98 19.56
C ALA A 207 -14.58 15.52 18.44
N ASN A 208 -15.86 15.11 18.39
CA ASN A 208 -16.82 15.61 17.40
C ASN A 208 -17.15 17.09 17.61
N LYS A 209 -17.25 17.58 18.85
CA LYS A 209 -17.43 19.03 19.09
C LYS A 209 -16.23 19.82 18.58
N VAL A 210 -15.02 19.37 18.90
CA VAL A 210 -13.78 20.02 18.43
C VAL A 210 -13.69 19.96 16.90
N LEU A 211 -14.00 18.80 16.29
CA LEU A 211 -14.01 18.62 14.84
C LEU A 211 -15.03 19.52 14.14
N ASN A 212 -16.25 19.63 14.67
CA ASN A 212 -17.26 20.52 14.09
C ASN A 212 -16.83 21.99 14.16
N LYS A 213 -16.29 22.41 15.32
CA LYS A 213 -15.80 23.78 15.53
C LYS A 213 -14.65 24.12 14.56
N ILE A 214 -13.63 23.26 14.47
CA ILE A 214 -12.51 23.49 13.54
C ILE A 214 -12.94 23.42 12.09
N GLU A 215 -13.88 22.54 11.73
CA GLU A 215 -14.43 22.49 10.37
C GLU A 215 -15.12 23.80 9.99
N GLU A 216 -15.97 24.34 10.86
CA GLU A 216 -16.68 25.61 10.64
C GLU A 216 -15.70 26.79 10.54
N ASP A 217 -14.73 26.86 11.45
CA ASP A 217 -13.70 27.90 11.44
C ASP A 217 -12.88 27.85 10.15
N LEU A 218 -12.43 26.66 9.75
CA LEU A 218 -11.65 26.49 8.53
C LEU A 218 -12.47 26.77 7.27
N LYS A 219 -13.73 26.34 7.20
CA LYS A 219 -14.64 26.66 6.07
C LYS A 219 -14.76 28.18 5.92
N ARG A 220 -15.09 28.88 7.01
CA ARG A 220 -15.20 30.35 7.03
C ARG A 220 -13.90 31.02 6.57
N ILE A 221 -12.76 30.62 7.13
CA ILE A 221 -11.45 31.19 6.77
C ILE A 221 -11.15 30.99 5.28
N LEU A 222 -11.46 29.82 4.72
CA LEU A 222 -11.22 29.54 3.30
C LEU A 222 -12.18 30.34 2.40
N GLU A 223 -13.46 30.43 2.76
CA GLU A 223 -14.48 31.20 2.05
C GLU A 223 -14.17 32.71 2.03
N GLU A 224 -13.78 33.30 3.17
CA GLU A 224 -13.37 34.70 3.29
C GLU A 224 -12.17 35.04 2.38
N ASN A 225 -11.34 34.04 2.05
CA ASN A 225 -10.19 34.17 1.16
C ASN A 225 -10.47 33.69 -0.27
N GLY A 226 -11.74 33.41 -0.60
CA GLY A 226 -12.17 33.02 -1.95
C GLY A 226 -11.72 31.61 -2.38
N ILE A 227 -11.38 30.73 -1.43
CA ILE A 227 -10.88 29.38 -1.70
C ILE A 227 -12.05 28.39 -1.56
N LYS A 228 -12.45 27.78 -2.68
CA LYS A 228 -13.46 26.71 -2.66
C LYS A 228 -12.83 25.40 -2.21
N ALA A 229 -13.25 24.92 -1.05
CA ALA A 229 -12.78 23.65 -0.51
C ALA A 229 -13.81 22.98 0.38
N ARG A 230 -13.79 21.64 0.40
CA ARG A 230 -14.52 20.83 1.36
C ARG A 230 -13.61 20.49 2.53
N VAL A 231 -14.01 20.90 3.73
CA VAL A 231 -13.32 20.53 4.97
C VAL A 231 -14.04 19.35 5.61
N LYS A 232 -13.28 18.31 5.97
CA LYS A 232 -13.78 17.08 6.59
C LYS A 232 -12.87 16.63 7.74
N GLY A 233 -13.45 16.51 8.92
CA GLY A 233 -12.87 15.88 10.08
C GLY A 233 -12.73 14.37 9.87
N ARG A 234 -11.69 13.80 10.47
CA ARG A 234 -11.46 12.36 10.49
C ARG A 234 -10.97 11.92 11.86
N VAL A 235 -11.35 10.70 12.23
CA VAL A 235 -10.79 9.99 13.37
C VAL A 235 -9.77 8.98 12.85
N LYS A 236 -8.65 8.85 13.54
CA LYS A 236 -7.60 7.87 13.20
C LYS A 236 -8.06 6.46 13.50
N ARG A 237 -7.55 5.50 12.74
CA ARG A 237 -7.80 4.06 12.92
C ARG A 237 -7.14 3.54 14.20
N ILE A 238 -7.74 2.50 14.80
CA ILE A 238 -7.33 1.94 16.10
C ILE A 238 -5.88 1.48 16.05
N TYR A 239 -5.49 0.73 15.03
CA TYR A 239 -4.11 0.24 14.91
C TYR A 239 -3.09 1.37 14.71
N SER A 240 -3.48 2.46 14.06
CA SER A 240 -2.61 3.64 13.91
C SER A 240 -2.38 4.35 15.24
N ILE A 241 -3.41 4.42 16.10
CA ILE A 241 -3.30 4.93 17.47
C ILE A 241 -2.39 4.01 18.29
N TYR A 242 -2.60 2.68 18.24
CA TYR A 242 -1.75 1.69 18.90
C TYR A 242 -0.26 1.87 18.56
N ARG A 243 0.07 1.96 17.26
CA ARG A 243 1.46 2.14 16.83
C ARG A 243 2.07 3.43 17.37
N LYS A 244 1.29 4.52 17.38
CA LYS A 244 1.76 5.81 17.89
C LYS A 244 2.08 5.73 19.38
N ILE A 245 1.17 5.17 20.19
CA ILE A 245 1.36 4.94 21.62
C ILE A 245 2.63 4.12 21.87
N LYS A 246 2.76 2.99 21.18
CA LYS A 246 3.93 2.11 21.32
C LYS A 246 5.24 2.80 20.95
N SER A 247 5.23 3.69 19.95
CA SER A 247 6.43 4.42 19.52
C SER A 247 6.83 5.56 20.45
N GLN A 248 5.87 6.18 21.14
CA GLN A 248 6.08 7.36 21.99
C GLN A 248 6.24 6.99 23.47
N GLY A 249 5.84 5.77 23.86
CA GLY A 249 5.95 5.30 25.25
C GLY A 249 5.12 6.13 26.23
N ARG A 250 4.03 6.73 25.78
CA ARG A 250 3.13 7.57 26.59
C ARG A 250 1.69 7.04 26.54
N ASP A 251 0.96 7.25 27.62
CA ASP A 251 -0.45 6.91 27.74
C ASP A 251 -1.36 7.92 26.99
N PHE A 252 -2.65 7.59 26.92
CA PHE A 252 -3.65 8.35 26.18
C PHE A 252 -3.97 9.71 26.83
N ASP A 253 -3.27 10.77 26.45
CA ASP A 253 -3.47 12.04 27.16
C ASP A 253 -4.13 13.16 26.32
N GLU A 254 -4.27 13.02 24.98
CA GLU A 254 -4.74 14.13 24.15
C GLU A 254 -5.78 13.71 23.09
N ILE A 255 -6.98 14.34 23.12
CA ILE A 255 -8.00 14.23 22.06
C ILE A 255 -7.42 14.57 20.67
N TYR A 256 -6.44 15.48 20.65
CA TYR A 256 -5.71 15.90 19.47
C TYR A 256 -4.93 14.77 18.78
N ASP A 257 -4.65 13.68 19.49
CA ASP A 257 -3.96 12.52 18.94
C ASP A 257 -4.85 11.60 18.12
N ILE A 258 -6.16 11.65 18.32
CA ILE A 258 -7.14 10.81 17.60
C ILE A 258 -7.81 11.54 16.43
N ILE A 259 -7.81 12.88 16.42
CA ILE A 259 -8.44 13.68 15.37
C ILE A 259 -7.46 14.14 14.30
N GLY A 260 -8.00 14.52 13.15
CA GLY A 260 -7.31 15.26 12.10
C GLY A 260 -8.32 15.88 11.15
N VAL A 261 -7.86 16.82 10.33
CA VAL A 261 -8.72 17.51 9.37
C VAL A 261 -8.16 17.35 7.97
N ARG A 262 -9.07 17.23 7.01
CA ARG A 262 -8.75 17.16 5.59
C ARG A 262 -9.43 18.31 4.86
N ILE A 263 -8.65 19.08 4.12
CA ILE A 263 -9.11 20.14 3.21
C ILE A 263 -8.97 19.60 1.80
N ILE A 264 -10.09 19.53 1.09
CA ILE A 264 -10.16 18.97 -0.25
C ILE A 264 -10.54 20.09 -1.21
N THR A 265 -9.63 20.45 -2.11
CA THR A 265 -9.78 21.55 -3.06
C THR A 265 -10.08 21.03 -4.48
N GLU A 266 -10.46 21.94 -5.38
CA GLU A 266 -10.68 21.58 -6.79
C GLU A 266 -9.37 21.34 -7.54
N ASN A 267 -8.33 22.14 -7.25
CA ASN A 267 -7.07 22.11 -7.97
C ASN A 267 -5.86 22.35 -7.05
N VAL A 268 -4.66 22.13 -7.59
CA VAL A 268 -3.39 22.21 -6.85
C VAL A 268 -3.08 23.64 -6.40
N LYS A 269 -3.43 24.66 -7.19
CA LYS A 269 -3.22 26.07 -6.81
C LYS A 269 -3.97 26.38 -5.51
N ASP A 270 -5.21 25.90 -5.40
CA ASP A 270 -6.02 26.10 -4.21
C ASP A 270 -5.49 25.32 -2.99
N CYS A 271 -4.80 24.18 -3.19
CA CYS A 271 -4.10 23.50 -2.09
C CYS A 271 -3.06 24.42 -1.44
N TYR A 272 -2.24 25.08 -2.26
CA TYR A 272 -1.19 25.98 -1.78
C TYR A 272 -1.75 27.29 -1.23
N ALA A 273 -2.83 27.81 -1.83
CA ALA A 273 -3.55 28.96 -1.27
C ALA A 273 -4.11 28.64 0.12
N ALA A 274 -4.74 27.47 0.29
CA ALA A 274 -5.26 27.02 1.58
C ALA A 274 -4.14 26.86 2.61
N LEU A 275 -2.99 26.30 2.22
CA LEU A 275 -1.81 26.21 3.07
C LEU A 275 -1.34 27.59 3.56
N GLY A 276 -1.19 28.54 2.63
CA GLY A 276 -0.73 29.90 2.94
C GLY A 276 -1.67 30.62 3.91
N VAL A 277 -2.98 30.51 3.68
CA VAL A 277 -4.01 31.07 4.58
C VAL A 277 -3.91 30.43 5.96
N LEU A 278 -3.83 29.11 6.05
CA LEU A 278 -3.69 28.40 7.33
C LEU A 278 -2.45 28.84 8.12
N HIS A 279 -1.29 28.87 7.47
CA HIS A 279 -0.02 29.26 8.10
C HIS A 279 0.02 30.74 8.49
N SER A 280 -0.83 31.59 7.90
CA SER A 280 -1.00 32.98 8.33
C SER A 280 -1.93 33.15 9.54
N LYS A 281 -2.88 32.22 9.73
CA LYS A 281 -3.90 32.30 10.78
C LYS A 281 -3.54 31.50 12.03
N PHE A 282 -2.76 30.44 11.89
CA PHE A 282 -2.40 29.53 12.97
C PHE A 282 -0.89 29.37 13.09
N GLN A 283 -0.41 29.23 14.33
CA GLN A 283 0.94 28.74 14.58
C GLN A 283 1.04 27.29 14.07
N TYR A 284 2.15 26.93 13.41
CA TYR A 284 2.37 25.60 12.85
C TYR A 284 3.76 25.06 13.20
N LEU A 285 3.90 23.74 13.17
CA LEU A 285 5.16 23.06 13.46
C LEU A 285 5.92 22.83 12.14
N LYS A 286 7.03 23.57 11.95
CA LYS A 286 7.83 23.54 10.71
C LYS A 286 8.35 22.14 10.37
N GLU A 287 8.83 21.41 11.36
CA GLU A 287 9.34 20.02 11.21
C GLU A 287 8.25 19.01 10.79
N HIS A 288 6.98 19.39 10.84
CA HIS A 288 5.84 18.56 10.45
C HIS A 288 5.16 19.03 9.16
N TYR A 289 5.80 19.94 8.42
CA TYR A 289 5.39 20.28 7.08
C TYR A 289 5.99 19.29 6.07
N PHE A 290 5.12 18.61 5.33
CA PHE A 290 5.53 17.72 4.24
C PHE A 290 4.70 18.02 2.99
N ASP A 291 5.37 18.36 1.90
CA ASP A 291 4.72 18.57 0.61
C ASP A 291 4.82 17.32 -0.26
N TYR A 292 3.86 16.40 -0.09
CA TYR A 292 3.77 15.22 -0.95
C TYR A 292 3.08 15.52 -2.28
N ILE A 293 2.61 16.74 -2.55
CA ILE A 293 2.16 17.12 -3.89
C ILE A 293 3.39 17.28 -4.78
N MET A 294 4.37 18.06 -4.30
CA MET A 294 5.65 18.25 -4.99
C MET A 294 6.53 17.00 -4.94
N MET A 295 6.48 16.25 -3.84
CA MET A 295 7.27 15.03 -3.63
C MET A 295 6.36 13.82 -3.34
N PRO A 296 5.69 13.26 -4.36
CA PRO A 296 4.80 12.11 -4.18
C PRO A 296 5.53 10.94 -3.52
N LYS A 297 4.82 10.21 -2.67
CA LYS A 297 5.34 8.95 -2.09
C LYS A 297 5.45 7.87 -3.16
N MET A 298 6.17 6.78 -2.86
CA MET A 298 6.34 5.66 -3.80
C MET A 298 5.01 5.00 -4.22
N ASN A 299 3.97 5.10 -3.39
CA ASN A 299 2.64 4.59 -3.69
C ASN A 299 1.73 5.63 -4.40
N MET A 300 2.33 6.68 -5.00
CA MET A 300 1.64 7.77 -5.68
C MET A 300 0.75 8.64 -4.79
N TYR A 301 0.88 8.50 -3.47
CA TYR A 301 0.16 9.34 -2.51
C TYR A 301 0.62 10.80 -2.62
N GLN A 302 -0.35 11.70 -2.73
CA GLN A 302 -0.14 13.14 -2.80
C GLN A 302 -1.05 13.86 -1.80
N SER A 303 -0.47 14.76 -1.02
CA SER A 303 -1.13 15.66 -0.08
C SER A 303 -0.09 16.59 0.52
N ILE A 304 -0.47 17.80 0.89
CA ILE A 304 0.31 18.60 1.84
C ILE A 304 -0.10 18.17 3.24
N HIS A 305 0.86 17.90 4.11
CA HIS A 305 0.65 17.64 5.53
C HIS A 305 1.25 18.79 6.33
N THR A 306 0.49 19.29 7.30
CA THR A 306 0.97 20.28 8.26
C THR A 306 0.32 20.02 9.61
N LYS A 307 0.98 20.42 10.69
CA LYS A 307 0.38 20.45 12.02
C LYS A 307 0.21 21.88 12.48
N ILE A 308 -1.00 22.24 12.89
CA ILE A 308 -1.34 23.57 13.39
C ILE A 308 -1.70 23.50 14.87
N VAL A 309 -1.47 24.58 15.60
CA VAL A 309 -1.97 24.77 16.96
C VAL A 309 -3.38 25.34 16.87
N TYR A 310 -4.36 24.62 17.42
CA TYR A 310 -5.77 25.00 17.45
C TYR A 310 -6.34 24.70 18.84
N ASP A 311 -6.92 25.73 19.47
CA ASP A 311 -7.57 25.64 20.79
C ASP A 311 -6.72 24.92 21.88
N GLY A 312 -5.42 25.26 21.91
CA GLY A 312 -4.46 24.72 22.88
C GLY A 312 -3.88 23.35 22.53
N GLY A 313 -4.32 22.70 21.44
CA GLY A 313 -3.79 21.41 20.99
C GLY A 313 -3.26 21.40 19.56
N ILE A 314 -2.62 20.29 19.18
CA ILE A 314 -1.99 20.14 17.87
C ILE A 314 -2.87 19.31 16.94
N VAL A 315 -3.39 19.93 15.88
CA VAL A 315 -4.21 19.24 14.87
C VAL A 315 -3.40 18.99 13.60
N GLU A 316 -3.43 17.75 13.13
CA GLU A 316 -2.91 17.40 11.79
C GLU A 316 -3.91 17.82 10.72
N VAL A 317 -3.46 18.62 9.76
CA VAL A 317 -4.23 19.06 8.59
C VAL A 317 -3.61 18.49 7.33
N GLN A 318 -4.44 17.88 6.49
CA GLN A 318 -4.07 17.37 5.17
C GLN A 318 -4.79 18.15 4.08
N ILE A 319 -4.05 18.67 3.11
CA ILE A 319 -4.59 19.49 2.02
C ILE A 319 -4.30 18.80 0.69
N ARG A 320 -5.32 18.57 -0.13
CA ARG A 320 -5.18 17.88 -1.42
C ARG A 320 -6.37 18.14 -2.33
N THR A 321 -6.28 17.74 -3.59
CA THR A 321 -7.40 17.84 -4.53
C THR A 321 -8.40 16.69 -4.39
N GLU A 322 -9.60 16.81 -4.97
CA GLU A 322 -10.57 15.70 -5.07
C GLU A 322 -9.98 14.47 -5.78
N GLU A 323 -9.13 14.67 -6.80
CA GLU A 323 -8.45 13.57 -7.48
C GLU A 323 -7.45 12.87 -6.58
N MET A 324 -6.62 13.65 -5.86
CA MET A 324 -5.66 13.12 -4.89
C MET A 324 -6.35 12.42 -3.72
N ASP A 325 -7.52 12.89 -3.30
CA ASP A 325 -8.34 12.26 -2.26
C ASP A 325 -8.79 10.86 -2.69
N ARG A 326 -9.38 10.75 -3.90
CA ARG A 326 -9.77 9.46 -4.50
C ARG A 326 -8.57 8.53 -4.65
N ARG A 327 -7.45 9.04 -5.16
CA ARG A 327 -6.21 8.26 -5.32
C ARG A 327 -5.64 7.78 -3.99
N ALA A 328 -5.72 8.59 -2.94
CA ALA A 328 -5.25 8.18 -1.62
C ALA A 328 -6.09 7.07 -0.98
N GLU A 329 -7.39 6.99 -1.32
CA GLU A 329 -8.30 5.97 -0.79
C GLU A 329 -8.21 4.65 -1.57
N PHE A 330 -8.17 4.73 -2.90
CA PHE A 330 -8.25 3.57 -3.80
C PHE A 330 -6.94 3.26 -4.54
N GLY A 331 -5.88 4.01 -4.31
CA GLY A 331 -4.56 3.77 -4.89
C GLY A 331 -4.59 3.66 -6.41
N ILE A 332 -3.81 2.70 -6.92
CA ILE A 332 -3.66 2.40 -8.34
C ILE A 332 -4.96 1.89 -8.98
N ALA A 333 -5.87 1.30 -8.19
CA ALA A 333 -7.17 0.84 -8.70
C ALA A 333 -7.99 1.98 -9.32
N SER A 334 -7.81 3.21 -8.83
CA SER A 334 -8.49 4.39 -9.39
C SER A 334 -7.99 4.83 -10.77
N HIS A 335 -6.74 4.50 -11.13
CA HIS A 335 -6.11 4.86 -12.41
C HIS A 335 -6.29 3.80 -13.49
N TRP A 336 -6.30 2.52 -13.11
CA TRP A 336 -6.37 1.40 -14.07
C TRP A 336 -7.56 1.50 -15.03
N ARG A 337 -8.69 2.00 -14.54
CA ARG A 337 -9.91 2.15 -15.33
C ARG A 337 -9.86 3.24 -16.40
N TYR A 338 -8.99 4.24 -16.27
CA TYR A 338 -8.93 5.39 -17.19
C TYR A 338 -8.13 5.10 -18.48
N LYS A 339 -7.40 3.98 -18.56
CA LYS A 339 -6.52 3.64 -19.69
C LYS A 339 -7.05 2.54 -20.62
N GLU A 340 -8.37 2.42 -20.80
CA GLU A 340 -8.97 1.60 -21.88
C GLU A 340 -8.63 2.09 -23.32
N GLY A 341 -7.75 3.10 -23.48
CA GLY A 341 -7.37 3.65 -24.79
C GLY A 341 -5.87 3.89 -25.04
N GLY A 342 -4.93 3.43 -24.21
CA GLY A 342 -3.51 3.77 -24.45
C GLY A 342 -2.47 3.00 -23.65
N LYS A 343 -1.52 2.42 -24.40
CA LYS A 343 -0.35 1.61 -23.99
C LYS A 343 0.68 2.38 -23.14
N GLU A 344 0.32 2.80 -21.94
CA GLU A 344 1.32 3.16 -20.94
C GLU A 344 1.09 2.29 -19.71
N ARG A 345 1.87 1.21 -19.60
CA ARG A 345 2.14 0.59 -18.31
C ARG A 345 2.63 1.71 -17.41
N GLU A 346 1.91 2.01 -16.34
CA GLU A 346 2.53 2.71 -15.23
C GLU A 346 3.66 1.78 -14.75
N ASN A 347 4.90 2.15 -15.08
CA ASN A 347 6.06 1.40 -14.63
C ASN A 347 6.19 1.62 -13.13
N PHE A 348 5.65 0.68 -12.37
CA PHE A 348 5.90 0.58 -10.96
C PHE A 348 7.35 0.13 -10.78
N GLU A 349 8.27 1.09 -10.68
CA GLU A 349 9.71 0.82 -10.50
C GLU A 349 9.98 -0.22 -9.39
N TRP A 350 9.14 -0.24 -8.36
CA TRP A 350 9.22 -1.19 -7.26
C TRP A 350 8.75 -2.60 -7.63
N LEU A 351 7.75 -2.76 -8.52
CA LEU A 351 7.35 -4.07 -9.06
C LEU A 351 8.35 -4.59 -10.07
N GLU A 352 8.95 -3.70 -10.88
CA GLU A 352 10.04 -4.07 -11.77
C GLU A 352 11.23 -4.62 -10.98
N LEU A 353 11.58 -3.97 -9.86
CA LEU A 353 12.61 -4.45 -8.95
C LEU A 353 12.26 -5.83 -8.36
N LEU A 354 11.00 -6.05 -7.95
CA LEU A 354 10.57 -7.37 -7.50
C LEU A 354 10.67 -8.40 -8.62
N TYR A 355 10.30 -8.05 -9.85
CA TYR A 355 10.42 -8.90 -11.01
C TYR A 355 11.89 -9.25 -11.34
N GLU A 356 12.81 -8.29 -11.21
CA GLU A 356 14.25 -8.54 -11.35
C GLU A 356 14.74 -9.58 -10.32
N TRP A 357 14.35 -9.45 -9.05
CA TRP A 357 14.69 -10.45 -8.02
C TRP A 357 14.09 -11.82 -8.28
N LEU A 358 12.92 -11.87 -8.93
CA LEU A 358 12.24 -13.12 -9.26
C LEU A 358 12.91 -13.88 -10.40
N ASN A 359 13.57 -13.17 -11.32
CA ASN A 359 14.24 -13.76 -12.49
C ASN A 359 15.65 -14.27 -12.18
N ASP A 360 16.31 -13.76 -11.15
CA ASP A 360 17.55 -14.33 -10.65
C ASP A 360 17.26 -15.61 -9.82
N GLU A 361 18.23 -16.53 -9.76
CA GLU A 361 18.18 -17.77 -8.94
C GLU A 361 18.27 -17.47 -7.43
N ILE A 362 17.45 -16.54 -6.94
CA ILE A 362 17.33 -16.20 -5.52
C ILE A 362 16.41 -17.22 -4.86
N THR A 363 16.80 -17.70 -3.68
CA THR A 363 15.96 -18.60 -2.89
C THR A 363 14.72 -17.86 -2.36
N PRO A 364 13.59 -18.56 -2.12
CA PRO A 364 12.39 -17.93 -1.56
C PRO A 364 12.64 -17.17 -0.24
N GLU A 365 13.60 -17.61 0.57
CA GLU A 365 13.98 -16.97 1.82
C GLU A 365 14.66 -15.62 1.62
N GLU A 366 15.63 -15.54 0.71
CA GLU A 366 16.31 -14.28 0.43
C GLU A 366 15.36 -13.28 -0.24
N PHE A 367 14.48 -13.76 -1.14
CA PHE A 367 13.42 -12.93 -1.71
C PHE A 367 12.53 -12.31 -0.62
N PHE A 368 12.03 -13.14 0.30
CA PHE A 368 11.14 -12.67 1.36
C PHE A 368 11.82 -11.70 2.34
N LYS A 369 13.10 -11.94 2.67
CA LYS A 369 13.89 -11.03 3.50
C LYS A 369 14.01 -9.66 2.82
N ASN A 370 14.31 -9.64 1.53
CA ASN A 370 14.43 -8.41 0.76
C ASN A 370 13.08 -7.68 0.64
N LEU A 371 12.00 -8.43 0.39
CA LEU A 371 10.64 -7.88 0.36
C LEU A 371 10.28 -7.23 1.70
N LYS A 372 10.52 -7.91 2.83
CA LYS A 372 10.29 -7.32 4.15
C LYS A 372 11.07 -6.02 4.32
N ILE A 373 12.37 -6.05 4.06
CA ILE A 373 13.23 -4.85 4.15
C ILE A 373 12.57 -3.73 3.33
N ASP A 374 12.22 -3.94 2.06
CA ASP A 374 11.57 -2.89 1.27
C ASP A 374 10.24 -2.39 1.88
N LEU A 375 9.36 -3.28 2.37
CA LEU A 375 8.02 -2.91 2.85
C LEU A 375 7.99 -1.99 4.09
N TYR A 376 9.03 -1.96 4.93
CA TYR A 376 8.95 -1.36 6.28
C TYR A 376 9.63 -0.02 6.51
N TYR A 377 10.42 0.51 5.57
CA TYR A 377 11.11 1.76 5.83
C TYR A 377 10.21 2.98 5.64
N ASP A 378 10.35 3.93 6.57
CA ASP A 378 9.99 5.32 6.33
C ASP A 378 10.74 5.86 5.11
N GLU A 379 10.28 6.97 4.54
CA GLU A 379 10.86 7.55 3.34
C GLU A 379 11.74 8.75 3.68
N VAL A 380 12.88 8.89 2.99
CA VAL A 380 13.69 10.11 2.95
C VAL A 380 13.74 10.65 1.51
N PHE A 381 13.62 11.96 1.38
CA PHE A 381 13.61 12.66 0.09
C PHE A 381 14.93 13.40 -0.10
N VAL A 382 15.72 12.98 -1.08
CA VAL A 382 17.04 13.55 -1.34
C VAL A 382 17.10 14.15 -2.74
N PHE A 383 17.92 15.16 -2.92
CA PHE A 383 18.06 15.90 -4.17
C PHE A 383 19.31 15.50 -4.93
N THR A 384 19.17 15.30 -6.23
CA THR A 384 20.29 15.22 -7.15
C THR A 384 20.96 16.60 -7.31
N PRO A 385 22.18 16.68 -7.88
CA PRO A 385 22.81 17.97 -8.15
C PRO A 385 21.99 18.89 -9.06
N LYS A 386 21.19 18.27 -9.95
CA LYS A 386 20.29 18.92 -10.92
C LYS A 386 18.93 19.35 -10.31
N GLY A 387 18.67 19.01 -9.05
CA GLY A 387 17.42 19.36 -8.36
C GLY A 387 16.29 18.34 -8.49
N GLU A 388 16.50 17.21 -9.20
CA GLU A 388 15.54 16.10 -9.20
C GLU A 388 15.47 15.45 -7.81
N VAL A 389 14.27 15.08 -7.37
CA VAL A 389 14.04 14.39 -6.10
C VAL A 389 14.13 12.87 -6.29
N LYS A 390 14.83 12.19 -5.39
CA LYS A 390 14.84 10.73 -5.29
C LYS A 390 14.32 10.32 -3.92
N VAL A 391 13.38 9.38 -3.92
CA VAL A 391 12.81 8.77 -2.72
C VAL A 391 13.60 7.51 -2.39
N LEU A 392 14.04 7.41 -1.13
CA LEU A 392 14.80 6.29 -0.60
C LEU A 392 14.22 5.84 0.76
N PRO A 393 14.42 4.58 1.15
CA PRO A 393 14.22 4.13 2.52
C PRO A 393 15.01 4.95 3.54
N LYS A 394 14.43 5.31 4.68
CA LYS A 394 15.12 5.92 5.82
C LYS A 394 16.23 5.00 6.30
N GLY A 395 17.38 5.58 6.63
CA GLY A 395 18.60 4.81 6.86
C GLY A 395 19.48 4.62 5.61
N SER A 396 18.97 4.96 4.40
CA SER A 396 19.74 4.82 3.16
C SER A 396 21.01 5.66 3.16
N THR A 397 22.00 5.15 2.43
CA THR A 397 23.32 5.75 2.30
C THR A 397 23.56 6.38 0.93
N PRO A 398 24.64 7.16 0.73
CA PRO A 398 25.01 7.65 -0.60
C PRO A 398 25.20 6.54 -1.64
N LEU A 399 25.58 5.31 -1.24
CA LEU A 399 25.63 4.17 -2.17
C LEU A 399 24.24 3.72 -2.61
N ASP A 400 23.28 3.68 -1.68
CA ASP A 400 21.89 3.39 -2.01
C ASP A 400 21.33 4.43 -3.00
N PHE A 401 21.63 5.71 -2.76
CA PHE A 401 21.31 6.80 -3.70
C PHE A 401 21.97 6.58 -5.07
N ALA A 402 23.26 6.24 -5.12
CA ALA A 402 23.98 6.02 -6.38
C ALA A 402 23.30 4.93 -7.24
N TYR A 403 22.96 3.79 -6.64
CA TYR A 403 22.28 2.67 -7.33
C TYR A 403 20.81 2.95 -7.67
N ARG A 404 20.17 3.87 -6.93
CA ARG A 404 18.83 4.39 -7.23
C ARG A 404 18.85 5.35 -8.42
N VAL A 405 19.91 6.15 -8.59
CA VAL A 405 20.06 7.01 -9.76
C VAL A 405 20.40 6.19 -11.00
N HIS A 406 21.45 5.37 -10.94
CA HIS A 406 21.81 4.48 -12.04
C HIS A 406 22.80 3.40 -11.57
N THR A 407 22.69 2.18 -12.12
CA THR A 407 23.61 1.08 -11.80
C THR A 407 25.06 1.44 -12.07
N ASP A 408 25.36 2.09 -13.20
CA ASP A 408 26.74 2.51 -13.51
C ASP A 408 27.30 3.57 -12.56
N ILE A 409 26.45 4.46 -12.04
CA ILE A 409 26.87 5.47 -11.06
C ILE A 409 27.22 4.77 -9.75
N GLY A 410 26.39 3.81 -9.33
CA GLY A 410 26.69 2.91 -8.21
C GLY A 410 28.00 2.15 -8.40
N ASN A 411 28.15 1.44 -9.53
CA ASN A 411 29.33 0.62 -9.83
C ASN A 411 30.64 1.42 -9.86
N HIS A 412 30.58 2.68 -10.30
CA HIS A 412 31.76 3.54 -10.44
C HIS A 412 31.88 4.59 -9.33
N ALA A 413 31.11 4.50 -8.25
CA ALA A 413 31.16 5.46 -7.15
C ALA A 413 32.55 5.48 -6.50
N ARG A 414 33.17 6.66 -6.39
CA ARG A 414 34.51 6.85 -5.78
C ARG A 414 34.44 7.70 -4.52
N LEU A 415 33.72 8.82 -4.58
CA LEU A 415 33.51 9.73 -3.46
C LEU A 415 32.05 10.19 -3.48
N CYS A 416 31.55 10.62 -2.33
CA CYS A 416 30.25 11.27 -2.25
C CYS A 416 30.35 12.60 -1.51
N LYS A 417 29.53 13.56 -1.95
CA LYS A 417 29.30 14.81 -1.23
C LYS A 417 27.83 14.90 -0.87
N VAL A 418 27.57 15.34 0.36
CA VAL A 418 26.23 15.67 0.85
C VAL A 418 26.25 17.14 1.26
N ASN A 419 25.34 17.93 0.68
CA ASN A 419 25.26 19.38 0.89
C ASN A 419 26.60 20.09 0.62
N GLY A 420 27.32 19.64 -0.41
CA GLY A 420 28.62 20.18 -0.82
C GLY A 420 29.83 19.70 0.00
N LYS A 421 29.63 18.98 1.10
CA LYS A 421 30.71 18.45 1.95
C LYS A 421 30.98 16.99 1.63
N VAL A 422 32.26 16.61 1.55
CA VAL A 422 32.65 15.20 1.36
C VAL A 422 32.28 14.40 2.61
N VAL A 423 31.56 13.30 2.43
CA VAL A 423 31.15 12.39 3.51
C VAL A 423 31.51 10.95 3.16
N GLY A 424 31.49 10.07 4.16
CA GLY A 424 31.66 8.63 3.97
C GLY A 424 30.43 7.99 3.31
N PHE A 425 30.64 6.82 2.68
CA PHE A 425 29.55 6.04 2.09
C PHE A 425 28.62 5.40 3.14
N ASP A 426 28.96 5.46 4.42
CA ASP A 426 28.16 5.03 5.57
C ASP A 426 27.27 6.13 6.15
N TYR A 427 27.37 7.36 5.63
CA TYR A 427 26.51 8.47 6.05
C TYR A 427 25.03 8.14 5.84
N GLU A 428 24.22 8.32 6.87
CA GLU A 428 22.76 8.15 6.78
C GLU A 428 22.11 9.42 6.19
N LEU A 429 21.51 9.27 5.02
CA LEU A 429 20.84 10.33 4.28
C LEU A 429 19.59 10.82 5.01
N LYS A 430 19.41 12.14 5.00
CA LYS A 430 18.25 12.83 5.60
C LYS A 430 17.42 13.51 4.53
N THR A 431 16.13 13.67 4.80
CA THR A 431 15.24 14.47 3.95
C THR A 431 15.79 15.89 3.79
N GLY A 432 15.91 16.36 2.55
CA GLY A 432 16.50 17.67 2.23
C GLY A 432 17.94 17.60 1.73
N ASP A 433 18.64 16.48 1.93
CA ASP A 433 20.03 16.37 1.53
C ASP A 433 20.22 16.43 0.02
N LYS A 434 21.18 17.27 -0.42
CA LYS A 434 21.66 17.30 -1.79
C LYS A 434 22.85 16.36 -1.95
N VAL A 435 22.67 15.27 -2.68
CA VAL A 435 23.67 14.20 -2.83
C VAL A 435 24.34 14.28 -4.19
N GLU A 436 25.67 14.27 -4.20
CA GLU A 436 26.50 14.23 -5.39
C GLU A 436 27.44 13.01 -5.32
N ILE A 437 27.35 12.12 -6.30
CA ILE A 437 28.22 10.96 -6.43
C ILE A 437 29.29 11.27 -7.47
N ILE A 438 30.55 11.24 -7.04
CA ILE A 438 31.70 11.43 -7.91
C ILE A 438 32.15 10.04 -8.38
N THR A 439 32.07 9.80 -9.69
CA THR A 439 32.39 8.51 -10.29
C THR A 439 33.82 8.47 -10.85
N SER A 440 34.37 7.26 -11.00
CA SER A 440 35.66 7.01 -11.66
C SER A 440 35.62 5.73 -12.45
N LYS A 441 36.19 5.74 -13.66
CA LYS A 441 36.28 4.55 -14.54
C LYS A 441 37.03 3.37 -13.91
N ASN A 442 37.85 3.62 -12.89
CA ASN A 442 38.61 2.58 -12.18
C ASN A 442 37.94 2.14 -10.88
N SER A 443 36.91 2.84 -10.41
CA SER A 443 36.19 2.44 -9.20
C SER A 443 35.28 1.25 -9.51
N ARG A 444 35.21 0.30 -8.58
CA ARG A 444 34.37 -0.89 -8.67
C ARG A 444 33.75 -1.19 -7.31
N PRO A 445 32.59 -1.86 -7.27
CA PRO A 445 32.01 -2.34 -6.02
C PRO A 445 33.00 -3.21 -5.26
N SER A 446 33.06 -3.02 -3.94
CA SER A 446 33.83 -3.87 -3.04
C SER A 446 32.89 -4.65 -2.12
N PRO A 447 33.30 -5.83 -1.60
CA PRO A 447 32.49 -6.58 -0.63
C PRO A 447 32.11 -5.76 0.61
N ASP A 448 32.97 -4.82 1.04
CA ASP A 448 32.70 -3.95 2.18
C ASP A 448 31.50 -3.03 1.99
N TRP A 449 31.15 -2.68 0.75
CA TRP A 449 29.97 -1.86 0.48
C TRP A 449 28.67 -2.52 0.94
N LEU A 450 28.63 -3.86 1.02
CA LEU A 450 27.48 -4.62 1.53
C LEU A 450 27.20 -4.34 3.03
N LYS A 451 28.17 -3.78 3.77
CA LYS A 451 28.01 -3.34 5.16
C LYS A 451 27.28 -1.99 5.24
N PHE A 452 27.45 -1.15 4.23
CA PHE A 452 26.91 0.22 4.20
C PHE A 452 25.51 0.28 3.58
N VAL A 453 25.31 -0.37 2.43
CA VAL A 453 24.02 -0.33 1.72
C VAL A 453 22.89 -0.91 2.56
N LYS A 454 21.79 -0.16 2.62
CA LYS A 454 20.57 -0.59 3.33
C LYS A 454 19.51 -1.13 2.39
N THR A 455 19.49 -0.66 1.15
CA THR A 455 18.45 -1.04 0.19
C THR A 455 18.74 -2.43 -0.40
N PRO A 456 17.71 -3.29 -0.50
CA PRO A 456 17.82 -4.55 -1.20
C PRO A 456 18.30 -4.38 -2.65
N GLN A 457 17.87 -3.31 -3.34
CA GLN A 457 18.29 -2.99 -4.70
C GLN A 457 19.80 -2.81 -4.83
N ALA A 458 20.40 -1.93 -4.01
CA ALA A 458 21.83 -1.69 -4.06
C ALA A 458 22.62 -2.94 -3.67
N ARG A 459 22.17 -3.66 -2.62
CA ARG A 459 22.77 -4.92 -2.18
C ARG A 459 22.79 -5.96 -3.28
N TYR A 460 21.67 -6.13 -3.98
CA TYR A 460 21.52 -7.06 -5.10
C TYR A 460 22.46 -6.71 -6.26
N LYS A 461 22.44 -5.45 -6.73
CA LYS A 461 23.30 -4.99 -7.83
C LYS A 461 24.80 -5.16 -7.53
N ILE A 462 25.21 -4.87 -6.28
CA ILE A 462 26.60 -5.11 -5.83
C ILE A 462 26.94 -6.60 -5.84
N LYS A 463 26.09 -7.45 -5.26
CA LYS A 463 26.32 -8.90 -5.23
C LYS A 463 26.44 -9.48 -6.64
N ARG A 464 25.54 -9.09 -7.54
CA ARG A 464 25.56 -9.52 -8.94
C ARG A 464 26.87 -9.12 -9.63
N PHE A 465 27.27 -7.86 -9.49
CA PHE A 465 28.55 -7.37 -10.04
C PHE A 465 29.75 -8.16 -9.51
N LEU A 466 29.78 -8.46 -8.20
CA LEU A 466 30.85 -9.23 -7.59
C LEU A 466 30.87 -10.69 -8.08
N ARG A 467 29.70 -11.32 -8.29
CA ARG A 467 29.59 -12.68 -8.85
C ARG A 467 30.13 -12.75 -10.28
N GLU A 468 29.64 -11.87 -11.16
CA GLU A 468 30.07 -11.80 -12.58
C GLU A 468 31.58 -11.56 -12.70
N LYS A 469 32.21 -10.87 -11.74
CA LYS A 469 33.65 -10.65 -11.69
C LYS A 469 34.46 -11.79 -11.05
N SER A 470 33.84 -12.62 -10.22
CA SER A 470 34.50 -13.74 -9.54
C SER A 470 34.51 -15.02 -10.41
N GLU A 471 33.72 -15.06 -11.48
CA GLU A 471 33.67 -16.16 -12.47
C GLU A 471 34.67 -15.98 -13.65
N ILE A 472 35.80 -15.31 -13.42
CA ILE A 472 36.96 -15.25 -14.35
C ILE A 472 38.16 -15.92 -13.70
#